data_AF-A0A954G4X9-F1
#
_entry.id   AF-A0A954G4X9-F1
#
_cell.length_a   1.000
_cell.length_b   1.000
_cell.length_c   1.000
_cell.angle_alpha   90.00
_cell.angle_beta   90.00
_cell.angle_gamma   90.00
#
_symmetry.space_group_name_H-M   'P 1'
#
loop_
_entity.id
_entity.type
_entity.pdbx_description
1 polymer ?
#
loop_
_entity_poly.entity_id
_entity_poly.type
_entity_poly.pdbx_seq_one_letter_code
_entity_poly.pdbx_strand_id
1 'polypeptide(L)'
;RRAIYRFSARGGRHPLLETFDCPDPSTTTPDRASTTTPLQALSLMNASFILRMSDRLAERVQQRVGTGVESQVTELFLLAYQRPPQPAELSTASAFCEKHGLSALCRVVLNSNEFLYVN
;
A
#
# COMPACT_ATOMS: atom_id res chain seq x y z
N ARG A 1 -1.97 -8.64 -9.18
CA ARG A 1 -1.53 -8.55 -7.76
C ARG A 1 -0.98 -9.91 -7.32
N ARG A 2 0.19 -9.97 -6.66
CA ARG A 2 0.86 -11.23 -6.24
C ARG A 2 0.90 -11.31 -4.70
N ALA A 3 0.71 -12.51 -4.15
CA ALA A 3 0.86 -12.78 -2.71
C ALA A 3 1.99 -13.82 -2.51
N ILE A 4 2.65 -13.78 -1.35
CA ILE A 4 3.64 -14.80 -0.96
C ILE A 4 2.89 -16.09 -0.60
N TYR A 5 3.51 -17.26 -0.84
CA TYR A 5 2.95 -18.56 -0.47
C TYR A 5 2.51 -18.55 1.00
N ARG A 6 1.22 -18.82 1.21
CA ARG A 6 0.56 -18.84 2.51
C ARG A 6 -0.26 -20.11 2.61
N PHE A 7 -0.30 -20.72 3.79
CA PHE A 7 -1.26 -21.77 4.07
C PHE A 7 -2.69 -21.24 3.85
N SER A 8 -3.47 -21.93 3.02
CA SER A 8 -4.86 -21.59 2.74
C SER A 8 -5.73 -22.80 3.06
N ALA A 9 -6.59 -22.67 4.07
CA ALA A 9 -7.61 -23.67 4.32
C ALA A 9 -8.60 -23.68 3.15
N ARG A 10 -9.02 -24.86 2.67
CA ARG A 10 -9.88 -25.00 1.48
C ARG A 10 -11.29 -24.37 1.62
N GLY A 11 -11.66 -23.86 2.80
CA GLY A 11 -12.87 -23.04 3.02
C GLY A 11 -12.60 -21.67 3.66
N GLY A 12 -11.33 -21.33 3.90
CA GLY A 12 -10.94 -20.10 4.58
C GLY A 12 -10.73 -18.97 3.59
N ARG A 13 -11.71 -18.07 3.48
CA ARG A 13 -11.60 -16.88 2.64
C ARG A 13 -10.97 -15.74 3.44
N HIS A 14 -10.03 -15.02 2.81
CA HIS A 14 -9.40 -13.86 3.44
C HIS A 14 -10.14 -12.59 2.97
N PRO A 15 -10.79 -11.83 3.87
CA PRO A 15 -11.68 -10.73 3.47
C PRO A 15 -11.04 -9.75 2.49
N LEU A 16 -9.78 -9.34 2.74
CA LEU A 16 -9.05 -8.46 1.82
C LEU A 16 -8.82 -9.09 0.44
N LEU A 17 -8.47 -10.38 0.38
CA LEU A 17 -8.14 -11.03 -0.89
C LEU A 17 -9.40 -11.32 -1.71
N GLU A 18 -10.51 -11.67 -1.06
CA GLU A 18 -11.81 -11.79 -1.71
C GLU A 18 -12.24 -10.49 -2.37
N THR A 19 -12.08 -9.35 -1.68
CA THR A 19 -12.38 -8.05 -2.29
C THR A 19 -11.58 -7.84 -3.57
N PHE A 20 -10.41 -8.47 -3.70
CA PHE A 20 -9.49 -8.34 -4.83
C PHE A 20 -9.48 -9.51 -5.80
N ASP A 21 -10.66 -10.08 -6.05
CA ASP A 21 -10.86 -11.09 -7.08
C ASP A 21 -9.94 -12.31 -6.88
N CYS A 22 -9.68 -12.69 -5.61
CA CYS A 22 -8.90 -13.89 -5.32
C CYS A 22 -9.66 -15.13 -5.80
N PRO A 23 -9.03 -16.00 -6.62
CA PRO A 23 -9.66 -17.22 -7.10
C PRO A 23 -10.15 -18.13 -5.98
N ASP A 24 -11.30 -18.78 -6.17
CA ASP A 24 -11.81 -19.80 -5.27
C ASP A 24 -10.98 -21.09 -5.44
N PRO A 25 -10.31 -21.58 -4.37
CA PRO A 25 -9.45 -22.76 -4.45
C PRO A 25 -10.20 -24.07 -4.73
N SER A 26 -11.54 -24.08 -4.67
CA SER A 26 -12.38 -25.23 -5.02
C SER A 26 -12.71 -25.30 -6.52
N THR A 27 -12.40 -24.27 -7.31
CA THR A 27 -12.74 -24.18 -8.73
C THR A 27 -11.53 -23.86 -9.60
N THR A 28 -11.50 -24.38 -10.83
CA THR A 28 -10.47 -24.03 -11.81
C THR A 28 -10.69 -22.59 -12.29
N THR A 29 -9.70 -21.72 -12.07
CA THR A 29 -9.72 -20.33 -12.52
C THR A 29 -8.55 -20.09 -13.48
N PRO A 30 -8.73 -20.32 -14.80
CA PRO A 30 -7.64 -20.25 -15.78
C PRO A 30 -7.18 -18.82 -16.06
N ASP A 31 -8.07 -17.84 -15.95
CA ASP A 31 -7.76 -16.42 -16.05
C ASP A 31 -8.31 -15.66 -14.83
N ARG A 32 -7.55 -14.71 -14.31
CA ARG A 32 -7.97 -13.91 -13.16
C ARG A 32 -8.66 -12.64 -13.64
N ALA A 33 -9.94 -12.50 -13.26
CA ALA A 33 -10.62 -11.23 -13.39
C ALA A 33 -9.86 -10.13 -12.62
N SER A 34 -9.73 -8.95 -13.23
CA SER A 34 -9.18 -7.77 -12.60
C SER A 34 -10.23 -6.68 -12.63
N THR A 35 -10.89 -6.46 -11.50
CA THR A 35 -11.86 -5.39 -11.35
C THR A 35 -11.20 -4.18 -10.69
N THR A 36 -11.69 -2.99 -11.04
CA THR A 36 -11.40 -1.74 -10.34
C THR A 36 -12.72 -1.14 -9.89
N THR A 37 -13.14 -1.48 -8.67
CA THR A 37 -14.38 -0.96 -8.07
C THR A 37 -14.09 0.08 -6.98
N PRO A 38 -15.01 1.03 -6.75
CA PRO A 38 -14.92 1.92 -5.59
C PRO A 38 -14.85 1.18 -4.25
N LEU A 39 -15.51 0.02 -4.15
CA LEU A 39 -15.49 -0.82 -2.95
C LEU A 39 -14.10 -1.41 -2.67
N GLN A 40 -13.38 -1.81 -3.72
CA GLN A 40 -11.99 -2.27 -3.61
C GLN A 40 -11.05 -1.16 -3.12
N ALA A 41 -11.20 0.06 -3.65
CA ALA A 41 -10.42 1.22 -3.19
C ALA A 41 -10.73 1.57 -1.73
N LEU A 42 -12.01 1.57 -1.34
CA LEU A 42 -12.41 1.83 0.05
C LEU A 42 -11.91 0.75 1.02
N SER A 43 -11.91 -0.51 0.57
CA SER A 43 -11.42 -1.65 1.35
C SER A 43 -9.91 -1.56 1.56
N LEU A 44 -9.13 -1.17 0.54
CA LEU A 44 -7.71 -0.85 0.74
C LEU A 44 -7.52 0.26 1.74
N MET A 45 -8.27 1.34 1.59
CA MET A 45 -8.12 2.50 2.44
C MET A 45 -8.35 2.11 3.91
N ASN A 46 -9.36 1.29 4.20
CA ASN A 46 -9.80 1.01 5.59
C ASN A 46 -9.39 -0.35 6.15
N ALA A 47 -8.75 -1.22 5.36
CA ALA A 47 -8.33 -2.53 5.86
C ALA A 47 -7.32 -2.39 7.00
N SER A 48 -7.55 -3.10 8.09
CA SER A 48 -6.64 -3.18 9.24
C SER A 48 -5.23 -3.67 8.87
N PHE A 49 -5.13 -4.44 7.77
CA PHE A 49 -3.83 -4.81 7.20
C PHE A 49 -3.09 -3.58 6.67
N ILE A 50 -3.73 -2.75 5.85
CA ILE A 50 -3.10 -1.56 5.27
C ILE A 50 -2.72 -0.57 6.35
N LEU A 51 -3.59 -0.31 7.34
CA LEU A 51 -3.27 0.55 8.48
C LEU A 51 -2.00 0.10 9.21
N ARG A 52 -1.91 -1.19 9.56
CA ARG A 52 -0.70 -1.74 10.22
C ARG A 52 0.53 -1.65 9.34
N MET A 53 0.40 -1.88 8.02
CA MET A 53 1.52 -1.75 7.10
C MET A 53 1.99 -0.31 6.95
N SER A 54 1.07 0.67 6.97
CA SER A 54 1.40 2.09 6.98
C SER A 54 2.20 2.49 8.21
N ASP A 55 1.79 2.03 9.40
CA ASP A 55 2.52 2.28 10.64
C ASP A 55 3.92 1.68 10.60
N ARG A 56 4.05 0.42 10.15
CA ARG A 56 5.35 -0.25 10.05
C ARG A 56 6.27 0.38 9.01
N LEU A 57 5.71 0.88 7.92
CA LEU A 57 6.47 1.61 6.91
C LEU A 57 6.98 2.94 7.47
N ALA A 58 6.15 3.66 8.22
CA ALA A 58 6.54 4.91 8.88
C ALA A 58 7.66 4.68 9.91
N GLU A 59 7.54 3.66 10.76
CA GLU A 59 8.59 3.24 11.71
C GLU A 59 9.90 2.93 10.98
N ARG A 60 9.84 2.17 9.89
CA ARG A 60 11.02 1.82 9.07
C ARG A 60 11.70 3.05 8.48
N VAL A 61 10.92 4.01 7.97
CA VAL A 61 11.44 5.27 7.42
C VAL A 61 12.12 6.09 8.53
N GLN A 62 11.46 6.25 9.68
CA GLN A 62 12.02 6.97 10.83
C GLN A 62 13.34 6.36 11.31
N GLN A 63 13.46 5.03 11.34
CA GLN A 63 14.69 4.34 11.73
C GLN A 63 15.86 4.59 10.75
N ARG A 64 15.58 4.87 9.47
CA ARG A 64 16.62 5.06 8.45
C ARG A 64 17.14 6.49 8.37
N VAL A 65 16.26 7.47 8.49
CA VAL A 65 16.59 8.89 8.23
C VAL A 65 16.25 9.83 9.38
N GLY A 66 15.78 9.32 10.51
CA GLY A 66 15.46 10.12 11.69
C GLY A 66 14.17 10.92 11.50
N THR A 67 14.18 12.19 11.95
CA THR A 67 12.98 13.04 12.07
C THR A 67 12.84 14.12 10.99
N GLY A 68 13.78 14.21 10.04
CA GLY A 68 13.71 15.23 8.97
C GLY A 68 12.62 14.91 7.95
N VAL A 69 11.61 15.77 7.82
CA VAL A 69 10.41 15.52 6.98
C VAL A 69 10.80 15.27 5.52
N GLU A 70 11.62 16.12 4.91
CA GLU A 70 12.02 15.95 3.50
C GLU A 70 12.81 14.66 3.28
N SER A 71 13.68 14.30 4.23
CA SER A 71 14.44 13.05 4.19
C SER A 71 13.51 11.84 4.33
N GLN A 72 12.50 11.91 5.21
CA GLN A 72 11.50 10.87 5.38
C GLN A 72 10.64 10.69 4.13
N VAL A 73 10.19 11.79 3.51
CA VAL A 73 9.42 11.74 2.26
C VAL A 73 10.28 11.13 1.15
N THR A 74 11.53 11.53 1.03
CA THR A 74 12.45 11.00 0.01
C THR A 74 12.67 9.50 0.20
N GLU A 75 12.95 9.04 1.42
CA GLU A 75 13.13 7.63 1.74
C GLU A 75 11.85 6.81 1.50
N LEU A 76 10.69 7.37 1.82
CA LEU A 76 9.39 6.73 1.55
C LEU A 76 9.18 6.49 0.04
N PHE A 77 9.48 7.49 -0.79
CA PHE A 77 9.36 7.37 -2.26
C PHE A 77 10.36 6.34 -2.81
N LEU A 78 11.59 6.31 -2.29
CA LEU A 78 12.57 5.29 -2.69
C LEU A 78 12.12 3.88 -2.30
N LEU A 79 11.55 3.71 -1.11
CA LEU A 79 11.04 2.41 -0.64
C LEU A 79 9.79 1.95 -1.41
N ALA A 80 8.89 2.86 -1.77
CA ALA A 80 7.61 2.52 -2.37
C ALA A 80 7.66 2.46 -3.91
N TYR A 81 8.34 3.42 -4.54
CA TYR A 81 8.35 3.61 -6.00
C TYR A 81 9.72 3.38 -6.63
N GLN A 82 10.78 3.14 -5.84
CA GLN A 82 12.15 2.94 -6.33
C GLN A 82 12.69 4.14 -7.13
N ARG A 83 12.20 5.35 -6.84
CA ARG A 83 12.67 6.61 -7.42
C ARG A 83 12.60 7.73 -6.39
N PRO A 84 13.38 8.81 -6.55
CA PRO A 84 13.19 10.01 -5.75
C PRO A 84 11.87 10.72 -6.10
N PRO A 85 11.30 11.50 -5.16
CA PRO A 85 10.15 12.35 -5.45
C PRO A 85 10.53 13.48 -6.41
N GLN A 86 9.60 13.85 -7.29
CA GLN A 86 9.71 15.08 -8.07
C GLN A 86 9.54 16.31 -7.15
N PRO A 87 10.05 17.50 -7.52
CA PRO A 87 9.98 18.68 -6.65
C PRO A 87 8.56 19.03 -6.18
N ALA A 88 7.56 18.89 -7.06
CA ALA A 88 6.15 19.13 -6.73
C ALA A 88 5.58 18.05 -5.78
N GLU A 89 5.99 16.79 -5.95
CA GLU A 89 5.59 15.68 -5.08
C GLU A 89 6.21 15.85 -3.70
N LEU A 90 7.50 16.22 -3.62
CA LEU A 90 8.20 16.47 -2.37
C LEU A 90 7.51 17.58 -1.57
N SER A 91 7.23 18.72 -2.22
CA SER A 91 6.53 19.84 -1.58
C SER A 91 5.15 19.42 -1.03
N THR A 92 4.35 18.73 -1.85
CA THR A 92 2.99 18.31 -1.47
C THR A 92 3.02 17.26 -0.35
N ALA A 93 3.91 16.27 -0.46
CA ALA A 93 4.03 15.18 0.51
C ALA A 93 4.61 15.65 1.84
N SER A 94 5.59 16.57 1.82
CA SER A 94 6.12 17.18 3.04
C SER A 94 5.05 17.98 3.78
N ALA A 95 4.32 18.86 3.08
CA ALA A 95 3.22 19.62 3.67
C ALA A 95 2.12 18.72 4.25
N PHE A 96 1.81 17.61 3.56
CA PHE A 96 0.86 16.62 4.07
C PHE A 96 1.40 15.89 5.31
N CYS A 97 2.68 15.50 5.29
CA CYS A 97 3.34 14.81 6.40
C CYS A 97 3.37 15.67 7.66
N GLU A 98 3.66 16.96 7.55
CA GLU A 98 3.64 17.89 8.68
C GLU A 98 2.25 18.03 9.30
N LYS A 99 1.21 18.04 8.47
CA LYS A 99 -0.18 18.22 8.93
C LYS A 99 -0.80 16.95 9.51
N HIS A 100 -0.48 15.79 8.95
CA HIS A 100 -1.20 14.54 9.23
C HIS A 100 -0.30 13.40 9.75
N GLY A 101 1.01 13.60 9.76
CA GLY A 101 2.00 12.61 10.18
C GLY A 101 2.43 11.63 9.10
N LEU A 102 3.56 10.97 9.35
CA LEU A 102 4.20 10.06 8.39
C LEU A 102 3.36 8.78 8.13
N SER A 103 2.68 8.22 9.13
CA SER A 103 1.83 7.04 8.92
C SER A 103 0.67 7.33 7.96
N ALA A 104 0.06 8.53 8.06
CA ALA A 104 -0.97 8.95 7.13
C ALA A 104 -0.43 9.08 5.70
N LEU A 105 0.77 9.64 5.54
CA LEU A 105 1.42 9.71 4.22
C LEU A 105 1.73 8.30 3.67
N CYS A 106 2.24 7.38 4.51
CA CYS A 106 2.46 5.98 4.12
C CYS A 106 1.17 5.31 3.65
N ARG A 107 0.04 5.59 4.29
CA ARG A 107 -1.28 5.09 3.85
C ARG A 107 -1.65 5.62 2.47
N VAL A 108 -1.45 6.91 2.20
CA VAL A 108 -1.70 7.50 0.87
C VAL A 108 -0.84 6.82 -0.19
N VAL A 109 0.46 6.67 0.07
CA VAL A 109 1.42 6.03 -0.85
C VAL A 109 1.04 4.58 -1.15
N LEU A 110 0.69 3.78 -0.14
CA LEU A 110 0.26 2.39 -0.35
C LEU A 110 -1.08 2.25 -1.10
N ASN A 111 -1.87 3.32 -1.18
CA ASN A 111 -3.14 3.37 -1.91
C ASN A 111 -3.02 4.08 -3.27
N SER A 112 -1.81 4.52 -3.66
CA SER A 112 -1.62 5.22 -4.93
C SER A 112 -1.62 4.25 -6.12
N ASN A 113 -2.00 4.76 -7.30
CA ASN A 113 -1.94 3.95 -8.53
C ASN A 113 -0.52 3.49 -8.84
N GLU A 114 0.49 4.35 -8.61
CA GLU A 114 1.89 4.03 -8.86
C GLU A 114 2.40 2.88 -7.97
N PHE A 115 1.84 2.72 -6.75
CA PHE A 115 2.15 1.57 -5.92
C PHE A 115 1.37 0.32 -6.35
N LEU A 116 0.09 0.48 -6.69
CA LEU A 116 -0.83 -0.63 -6.95
C LEU A 116 -0.61 -1.30 -8.30
N TYR A 117 -0.12 -0.56 -9.29
CA TYR A 117 0.04 -1.00 -10.67
C TYR A 117 1.51 -0.87 -11.10
N VAL A 118 2.05 -1.96 -11.63
CA VAL A 118 3.32 -1.93 -12.35
C VAL A 118 2.98 -1.61 -13.80
N ASN A 119 3.38 -0.44 -14.27
CA ASN A 119 3.30 -0.07 -15.69
C ASN A 119 4.34 -0.82 -16.51
#